data_AF-A0A7S2Q5R5-F1
#
_entry.id   AF-A0A7S2Q5R5-F1
#
_cell.length_a   1.000
_cell.length_b   1.000
_cell.length_c   1.000
_cell.angle_alpha   90.00
_cell.angle_beta   90.00
_cell.angle_gamma   90.00
#
_symmetry.space_group_name_H-M   'P 1'
#
loop_
_entity.id
_entity.type
_entity.pdbx_description
1 polymer ?
#
loop_
_entity_poly.entity_id
_entity_poly.type
_entity_poly.pdbx_seq_one_letter_code
_entity_poly.pdbx_strand_id
1 'polypeptide(L)'
;GGPTSDVHVLWPTHIEVVPLTEDIGGWEPPSFHEKLAQEAVRGWRQFRESVIPQLPAYHFIRKQLAQTHAGALNDAFFHWQKRLFESSGDFKRALSSDDDEPPPTPSPDANSTWPEMNGLPEYQRLRKIIDRLSRRYLTRSGMNPAVAKSLNYSIFNWCAVHGPGEFHGPHTHVGEYHVAVFYAQAGPSAGKLRLGDPRGHSPPFGRTFFHTPRSGDLILFPSWLSHMATVTAPASDVQRTDEDPLRVVFSFNIGPVEGPLPCHLWWSDPTGDMRFSRKVPV
;
A
#
# COMPACT_ATOMS: atom_id res chain seq x y z
N GLY A 1 -33.92 4.09 -37.46
CA GLY A 1 -32.59 3.82 -36.89
C GLY A 1 -32.46 4.60 -35.61
N GLY A 2 -32.13 3.94 -34.50
CA GLY A 2 -31.78 4.68 -33.29
C GLY A 2 -30.47 5.44 -33.49
N PRO A 3 -30.27 6.59 -32.84
CA PRO A 3 -29.00 7.30 -32.91
C PRO A 3 -27.87 6.45 -32.28
N THR A 4 -26.77 6.35 -33.01
CA THR A 4 -25.48 5.80 -32.56
C THR A 4 -24.67 6.92 -31.88
N SER A 5 -23.91 6.59 -30.84
CA SER A 5 -22.95 7.52 -30.21
C SER A 5 -21.52 7.07 -30.42
N ASP A 6 -20.66 8.00 -30.83
CA ASP A 6 -19.21 7.87 -30.74
C ASP A 6 -18.74 8.41 -29.39
N VAL A 7 -18.19 7.52 -28.57
CA VAL A 7 -17.65 7.87 -27.25
C VAL A 7 -16.13 7.75 -27.32
N HIS A 8 -15.46 8.89 -27.19
CA HIS A 8 -14.00 8.97 -27.09
C HIS A 8 -13.62 9.46 -25.70
N VAL A 9 -13.04 8.57 -24.89
CA VAL A 9 -12.42 8.92 -23.62
C VAL A 9 -10.93 8.66 -23.79
N LEU A 10 -10.10 9.71 -23.69
CA LEU A 10 -8.66 9.52 -23.81
C LEU A 10 -8.06 9.11 -22.45
N TRP A 11 -8.20 9.88 -21.35
CA TRP A 11 -7.86 9.41 -19.98
C TRP A 11 -8.25 10.42 -18.87
N PRO A 12 -9.23 10.12 -17.98
CA PRO A 12 -9.33 10.77 -16.68
C PRO A 12 -8.66 9.89 -15.61
N THR A 13 -7.51 10.34 -15.08
CA THR A 13 -6.96 9.76 -13.84
C THR A 13 -7.57 10.51 -12.67
N HIS A 14 -8.27 9.80 -11.79
CA HIS A 14 -8.87 10.37 -10.60
C HIS A 14 -7.96 10.09 -9.40
N ILE A 15 -7.52 11.15 -8.72
CA ILE A 15 -6.75 11.06 -7.47
C ILE A 15 -7.58 11.78 -6.43
N GLU A 16 -7.85 11.13 -5.30
CA GLU A 16 -8.66 11.68 -4.23
C GLU A 16 -7.81 11.83 -2.97
N VAL A 17 -7.66 13.07 -2.48
CA VAL A 17 -6.99 13.36 -1.20
C VAL A 17 -8.07 13.72 -0.19
N VAL A 18 -8.12 13.00 0.93
CA VAL A 18 -9.12 13.12 1.97
C VAL A 18 -8.42 13.37 3.30
N PRO A 19 -8.54 14.58 3.90
CA PRO A 19 -8.08 14.78 5.27
C PRO A 19 -8.96 13.97 6.22
N LEU A 20 -8.37 13.04 6.98
CA LEU A 20 -9.14 12.26 7.95
C LEU A 20 -9.19 12.90 9.32
N THR A 21 -8.17 13.65 9.74
CA THR A 21 -8.10 14.18 11.11
C THR A 21 -8.36 15.68 11.22
N GLU A 22 -8.94 16.10 12.35
CA GLU A 22 -9.44 17.47 12.58
C GLU A 22 -8.37 18.56 12.40
N ASP A 23 -7.12 18.28 12.78
CA ASP A 23 -5.97 19.18 12.69
C ASP A 23 -5.61 19.57 11.24
N ILE A 24 -6.08 18.79 10.25
CA ILE A 24 -5.93 19.07 8.83
C ILE A 24 -7.28 19.24 8.09
N GLY A 25 -8.37 19.41 8.83
CA GLY A 25 -9.73 19.65 8.31
C GLY A 25 -10.58 18.40 8.08
N GLY A 26 -10.21 17.27 8.69
CA GLY A 26 -10.97 16.02 8.70
C GLY A 26 -11.97 15.93 9.86
N TRP A 27 -12.32 14.70 10.27
CA TRP A 27 -13.38 14.41 11.26
C TRP A 27 -13.00 13.39 12.35
N GLU A 28 -11.84 12.74 12.25
CA GLU A 28 -11.28 11.91 13.31
C GLU A 28 -10.39 12.80 14.21
N PRO A 29 -10.29 12.52 15.52
CA PRO A 29 -9.41 13.30 16.39
C PRO A 29 -7.93 13.09 15.98
N PRO A 30 -7.01 14.05 16.22
CA PRO A 30 -5.58 13.88 15.91
C PRO A 30 -4.97 12.60 16.52
N SER A 31 -5.40 12.25 17.74
CA SER A 31 -5.01 10.99 18.40
C SER A 31 -5.25 9.71 17.59
N PHE A 32 -6.14 9.76 16.58
CA PHE A 32 -6.36 8.68 15.63
C PHE A 32 -5.09 8.32 14.86
N HIS A 33 -4.47 9.30 14.20
CA HIS A 33 -3.26 9.05 13.41
C HIS A 33 -2.03 8.84 14.31
N GLU A 34 -1.98 9.52 15.46
CA GLU A 34 -0.89 9.39 16.45
C GLU A 34 -0.77 7.98 17.02
N LYS A 35 -1.88 7.38 17.47
CA LYS A 35 -1.89 6.01 18.02
C LYS A 35 -1.52 4.97 16.96
N LEU A 36 -2.00 5.15 15.73
CA LEU A 36 -1.63 4.30 14.60
C LEU A 36 -0.13 4.39 14.31
N ALA A 37 0.44 5.60 14.35
CA ALA A 37 1.86 5.81 14.17
C ALA A 37 2.68 5.16 15.28
N GLN A 38 2.31 5.39 16.54
CA GLN A 38 2.97 4.80 17.71
C GLN A 38 2.98 3.27 17.63
N GLU A 39 1.85 2.66 17.28
CA GLU A 39 1.74 1.20 17.17
C GLU A 39 2.57 0.65 16.01
N ALA A 40 2.55 1.31 14.84
CA ALA A 40 3.37 0.91 13.71
C ALA A 40 4.88 0.98 14.03
N VAL A 41 5.33 2.04 14.71
CA VAL A 41 6.73 2.16 15.17
C VAL A 41 7.07 1.07 16.18
N ARG A 42 6.16 0.76 17.12
CA ARG A 42 6.35 -0.32 18.09
C ARG A 42 6.49 -1.68 17.40
N GLY A 43 5.58 -2.01 16.47
CA GLY A 43 5.61 -3.25 15.69
C GLY A 43 6.87 -3.35 14.82
N TRP A 44 7.30 -2.27 14.18
CA TRP A 44 8.54 -2.21 13.42
C TRP A 44 9.79 -2.43 14.29
N ARG A 45 9.85 -1.83 15.49
CA ARG A 45 10.94 -2.07 16.45
C ARG A 45 10.94 -3.52 16.92
N GLN A 46 9.79 -4.08 17.28
CA GLN A 46 9.66 -5.48 17.67
C GLN A 46 10.11 -6.42 16.54
N PHE A 47 9.72 -6.14 15.29
CA PHE A 47 10.21 -6.89 14.14
C PHE A 47 11.74 -6.85 14.06
N ARG A 48 12.32 -5.65 14.11
CA ARG A 48 13.77 -5.45 14.02
C ARG A 48 14.56 -6.11 15.15
N GLU A 49 14.09 -5.96 16.37
CA GLU A 49 14.85 -6.25 17.59
C GLU A 49 14.54 -7.64 18.17
N SER A 50 13.36 -8.18 17.89
CA SER A 50 12.92 -9.46 18.43
C SER A 50 12.69 -10.52 17.36
N VAL A 51 12.01 -10.19 16.26
CA VAL A 51 11.67 -11.18 15.22
C VAL A 51 12.89 -11.55 14.40
N ILE A 52 13.56 -10.56 13.79
CA ILE A 52 14.71 -10.80 12.90
C ILE A 52 15.79 -11.63 13.60
N PRO A 53 16.25 -11.31 14.84
CA PRO A 53 17.33 -12.07 15.49
C PRO A 53 17.03 -13.56 15.69
N GLN A 54 15.75 -13.93 15.81
CA GLN A 54 15.33 -15.31 16.02
C GLN A 54 15.22 -16.12 14.71
N LEU A 55 15.26 -15.45 13.56
CA LEU A 55 15.15 -16.12 12.26
C LEU A 55 16.46 -16.86 11.90
N PRO A 56 16.37 -18.10 11.38
CA PRO A 56 17.51 -18.84 10.85
C PRO A 56 18.25 -18.05 9.76
N ALA A 57 19.57 -18.25 9.64
CA ALA A 57 20.38 -17.53 8.65
C ALA A 57 19.91 -17.73 7.19
N TYR A 58 19.31 -18.88 6.89
CA TYR A 58 18.80 -19.21 5.56
C TYR A 58 17.39 -18.65 5.28
N HIS A 59 16.72 -18.04 6.28
CA HIS A 59 15.38 -17.51 6.14
C HIS A 59 15.33 -16.38 5.10
N PHE A 60 14.28 -16.33 4.27
CA PHE A 60 14.21 -15.38 3.16
C PHE A 60 14.25 -13.91 3.61
N ILE A 61 13.61 -13.57 4.74
CA ILE A 61 13.70 -12.23 5.37
C ILE A 61 15.16 -11.85 5.68
N ARG A 62 15.98 -12.79 6.18
CA ARG A 62 17.42 -12.54 6.42
C ARG A 62 18.17 -12.29 5.12
N LYS A 63 17.83 -13.01 4.05
CA LYS A 63 18.42 -12.79 2.71
C LYS A 63 18.06 -11.41 2.16
N GLN A 64 16.82 -10.94 2.37
CA GLN A 64 16.39 -9.61 1.96
C GLN A 64 17.14 -8.50 2.70
N LEU A 65 17.34 -8.66 4.01
CA LEU A 65 18.14 -7.74 4.82
C LEU A 65 19.62 -7.68 4.42
N ALA A 66 20.15 -8.73 3.77
CA ALA A 66 21.51 -8.73 3.25
C ALA A 66 21.67 -7.88 1.97
N GLN A 67 20.58 -7.39 1.39
CA GLN A 67 20.61 -6.44 0.29
C GLN A 67 21.14 -5.08 0.78
N THR A 68 21.96 -4.42 -0.02
CA THR A 68 22.73 -3.22 0.40
C THR A 68 22.01 -1.89 0.12
N HIS A 69 20.72 -1.90 -0.21
CA HIS A 69 19.96 -0.67 -0.47
C HIS A 69 19.28 -0.16 0.81
N ALA A 70 19.04 1.15 0.87
CA ALA A 70 18.45 1.83 2.03
C ALA A 70 17.03 1.35 2.41
N GLY A 71 16.35 0.60 1.54
CA GLY A 71 15.00 0.07 1.79
C GLY A 71 14.95 -1.36 2.33
N ALA A 72 16.07 -2.06 2.46
CA ALA A 72 16.09 -3.50 2.71
C ALA A 72 15.33 -3.92 3.99
N LEU A 73 15.39 -3.11 5.04
CA LEU A 73 14.66 -3.34 6.28
C LEU A 73 13.14 -3.14 6.12
N ASN A 74 12.72 -2.11 5.40
CA ASN A 74 11.30 -1.87 5.13
C ASN A 74 10.71 -2.93 4.19
N ASP A 75 11.48 -3.40 3.20
CA ASP A 75 11.06 -4.48 2.33
C ASP A 75 10.90 -5.79 3.12
N ALA A 76 11.88 -6.13 3.96
CA ALA A 76 11.81 -7.27 4.87
C ALA A 76 10.59 -7.20 5.81
N PHE A 77 10.29 -6.02 6.34
CA PHE A 77 9.13 -5.78 7.18
C PHE A 77 7.80 -5.90 6.42
N PHE A 78 7.75 -5.41 5.17
CA PHE A 78 6.62 -5.60 4.28
C PHE A 78 6.34 -7.08 4.01
N HIS A 79 7.37 -7.86 3.65
CA HIS A 79 7.18 -9.29 3.36
C HIS A 79 6.74 -10.09 4.59
N TRP A 80 7.20 -9.72 5.78
CA TRP A 80 6.70 -10.30 7.03
C TRP A 80 5.22 -9.99 7.25
N GLN A 81 4.79 -8.73 7.09
CA GLN A 81 3.38 -8.36 7.19
C GLN A 81 2.52 -9.07 6.15
N LYS A 82 3.03 -9.24 4.93
CA LYS A 82 2.34 -10.03 3.91
C LYS A 82 2.17 -11.49 4.34
N ARG A 83 3.22 -12.14 4.85
CA ARG A 83 3.13 -13.52 5.36
C ARG A 83 2.15 -13.63 6.53
N LEU A 84 2.09 -12.62 7.40
CA LEU A 84 1.08 -12.52 8.45
C LEU A 84 -0.33 -12.44 7.86
N PHE A 85 -0.56 -11.56 6.89
CA PHE A 85 -1.84 -11.47 6.19
C PHE A 85 -2.24 -12.82 5.60
N GLU A 86 -1.37 -13.40 4.78
CA GLU A 86 -1.51 -14.71 4.15
C GLU A 86 -1.78 -15.85 5.14
N SER A 87 -1.25 -15.75 6.34
CA SER A 87 -1.45 -16.70 7.43
C SER A 87 -2.63 -16.35 8.34
N SER A 88 -3.48 -15.39 7.96
CA SER A 88 -4.60 -14.89 8.76
C SER A 88 -4.20 -14.45 10.18
N GLY A 89 -3.01 -13.87 10.31
CA GLY A 89 -2.43 -13.43 11.59
C GLY A 89 -1.71 -14.53 12.37
N ASP A 90 -1.59 -15.76 11.87
CA ASP A 90 -0.78 -16.81 12.52
C ASP A 90 0.70 -16.47 12.41
N PHE A 91 1.24 -16.01 13.54
CA PHE A 91 2.63 -15.59 13.66
C PHE A 91 3.63 -16.72 13.44
N LYS A 92 3.32 -17.95 13.89
CA LYS A 92 4.23 -19.09 13.74
C LYS A 92 4.31 -19.51 12.28
N ARG A 93 3.16 -19.58 11.62
CA ARG A 93 3.09 -19.88 10.19
C ARG A 93 3.75 -18.79 9.34
N ALA A 94 3.56 -17.52 9.67
CA ALA A 94 4.19 -16.42 8.93
C ALA A 94 5.73 -16.41 8.99
N LEU A 95 6.33 -17.11 9.97
CA LEU A 95 7.77 -17.25 10.14
C LEU A 95 8.32 -18.64 9.73
N SER A 96 7.47 -19.55 9.24
CA SER A 96 7.94 -20.83 8.75
C SER A 96 8.66 -20.68 7.41
N SER A 97 9.65 -21.53 7.16
CA SER A 97 10.37 -21.60 5.87
C SER A 97 9.69 -22.48 4.83
N ASP A 98 8.64 -23.21 5.20
CA ASP A 98 8.27 -24.48 4.56
C ASP A 98 7.01 -24.43 3.68
N ASP A 99 6.42 -23.25 3.46
CA ASP A 99 5.19 -23.15 2.65
C ASP A 99 5.54 -22.90 1.16
N ASP A 100 5.57 -23.99 0.38
CA ASP A 100 5.74 -23.99 -1.10
C ASP A 100 4.46 -23.55 -1.86
N GLU A 101 3.29 -23.61 -1.23
CA GLU A 101 2.03 -23.16 -1.84
C GLU A 101 1.59 -21.78 -1.32
N PRO A 102 1.21 -20.84 -2.22
CA PRO A 102 0.65 -19.57 -1.81
C PRO A 102 -0.68 -19.82 -1.09
N PRO A 103 -0.84 -19.36 0.16
CA PRO A 103 -2.09 -19.57 0.89
C PRO A 103 -3.23 -18.77 0.24
N PRO A 104 -4.49 -19.20 0.44
CA PRO A 104 -5.64 -18.50 -0.11
C PRO A 104 -5.73 -17.06 0.44
N THR A 105 -6.32 -16.15 -0.33
CA THR A 105 -6.65 -14.80 0.17
C THR A 105 -7.50 -14.93 1.44
N PRO A 106 -7.07 -14.36 2.57
CA PRO A 106 -7.91 -14.29 3.77
C PRO A 106 -9.23 -13.57 3.50
N SER A 107 -10.25 -13.89 4.29
CA SER A 107 -11.50 -13.14 4.30
C SER A 107 -11.23 -11.64 4.55
N PRO A 108 -12.00 -10.71 3.96
CA PRO A 108 -11.88 -9.27 4.26
C PRO A 108 -11.94 -8.92 5.76
N ASP A 109 -12.62 -9.76 6.55
CA ASP A 109 -12.78 -9.65 8.00
C ASP A 109 -11.66 -10.33 8.80
N ALA A 110 -10.77 -11.09 8.15
CA ALA A 110 -9.68 -11.78 8.82
C ALA A 110 -8.62 -10.79 9.34
N ASN A 111 -7.90 -11.20 10.38
CA ASN A 111 -6.76 -10.43 10.86
C ASN A 111 -5.70 -10.34 9.75
N SER A 112 -5.37 -9.10 9.39
CA SER A 112 -4.45 -8.77 8.31
C SER A 112 -3.07 -8.30 8.80
N THR A 113 -2.80 -8.33 10.10
CA THR A 113 -1.59 -7.73 10.69
C THR A 113 -1.20 -8.41 12.03
N TRP A 114 -0.22 -7.87 12.74
CA TRP A 114 0.19 -8.37 14.06
C TRP A 114 -0.90 -8.12 15.13
N PRO A 115 -0.97 -8.95 16.19
CA PRO A 115 -2.09 -8.94 17.13
C PRO A 115 -2.40 -7.58 17.75
N GLU A 116 -1.37 -6.84 18.13
CA GLU A 116 -1.51 -5.56 18.81
C GLU A 116 -2.10 -4.47 17.91
N MET A 117 -1.65 -4.36 16.65
CA MET A 117 -2.25 -3.46 15.67
C MET A 117 -3.69 -3.86 15.36
N ASN A 118 -3.96 -5.16 15.22
CA ASN A 118 -5.32 -5.64 14.95
C ASN A 118 -6.29 -5.36 16.12
N GLY A 119 -5.76 -5.39 17.35
CA GLY A 119 -6.49 -5.05 18.57
C GLY A 119 -6.76 -3.56 18.75
N LEU A 120 -6.10 -2.67 17.99
CA LEU A 120 -6.24 -1.23 18.12
C LEU A 120 -7.59 -0.75 17.53
N PRO A 121 -8.47 -0.08 18.31
CA PRO A 121 -9.75 0.43 17.81
C PRO A 121 -9.58 1.39 16.62
N GLU A 122 -8.54 2.21 16.63
CA GLU A 122 -8.19 3.16 15.57
C GLU A 122 -7.87 2.44 14.25
N TYR A 123 -7.19 1.29 14.31
CA TYR A 123 -6.88 0.48 13.12
C TYR A 123 -8.14 -0.17 12.54
N GLN A 124 -8.99 -0.74 13.39
CA GLN A 124 -10.28 -1.28 12.95
C GLN A 124 -11.17 -0.20 12.35
N ARG A 125 -11.14 1.01 12.93
CA ARG A 125 -11.83 2.18 12.41
C ARG A 125 -11.23 2.63 11.07
N LEU A 126 -9.91 2.64 10.91
CA LEU A 126 -9.25 2.93 9.63
C LEU A 126 -9.71 1.96 8.54
N ARG A 127 -9.72 0.64 8.80
CA ARG A 127 -10.22 -0.35 7.82
C ARG A 127 -11.65 -0.06 7.37
N LYS A 128 -12.55 0.31 8.29
CA LYS A 128 -13.93 0.72 7.96
C LYS A 128 -14.00 2.01 7.14
N ILE A 129 -13.13 2.98 7.41
CA ILE A 129 -13.00 4.20 6.61
C ILE A 129 -12.53 3.85 5.20
N ILE A 130 -11.50 3.00 5.06
CA ILE A 130 -10.97 2.55 3.78
C ILE A 130 -12.06 1.84 2.96
N ASP A 131 -12.82 0.91 3.55
CA ASP A 131 -13.95 0.26 2.85
C ASP A 131 -14.95 1.31 2.33
N ARG A 132 -15.44 2.19 3.22
CA ARG A 132 -16.43 3.20 2.86
C ARG A 132 -15.92 4.14 1.75
N LEU A 133 -14.70 4.64 1.88
CA LEU A 133 -14.12 5.59 0.93
C LEU A 133 -13.71 4.92 -0.38
N SER A 134 -13.38 3.63 -0.36
CA SER A 134 -13.14 2.83 -1.57
C SER A 134 -14.39 2.74 -2.45
N ARG A 135 -15.56 2.45 -1.87
CA ARG A 135 -16.83 2.42 -2.63
C ARG A 135 -17.19 3.78 -3.21
N ARG A 136 -16.95 4.85 -2.44
CA ARG A 136 -17.12 6.24 -2.89
C ARG A 136 -16.19 6.54 -4.06
N TYR A 137 -14.92 6.20 -3.94
CA TYR A 137 -13.89 6.42 -4.95
C TYR A 137 -14.24 5.70 -6.26
N LEU A 138 -14.65 4.43 -6.20
CA LEU A 138 -15.08 3.67 -7.38
C LEU A 138 -16.29 4.31 -8.07
N THR A 139 -17.28 4.74 -7.29
CA THR A 139 -18.47 5.43 -7.82
C THR A 139 -18.08 6.75 -8.51
N ARG A 140 -17.21 7.55 -7.88
CA ARG A 140 -16.68 8.81 -8.47
C ARG A 140 -15.81 8.57 -9.70
N SER A 141 -15.20 7.40 -9.79
CA SER A 141 -14.39 6.96 -10.94
C SER A 141 -15.25 6.36 -12.07
N GLY A 142 -16.57 6.49 -12.00
CA GLY A 142 -17.51 6.10 -13.06
C GLY A 142 -18.12 4.71 -12.91
N MET A 143 -17.79 3.97 -11.85
CA MET A 143 -18.45 2.69 -11.58
C MET A 143 -19.91 2.92 -11.18
N ASN A 144 -20.81 2.05 -11.65
CA ASN A 144 -22.20 2.08 -11.23
C ASN A 144 -22.31 1.95 -9.69
N PRO A 145 -23.06 2.81 -8.99
CA PRO A 145 -23.15 2.79 -7.52
C PRO A 145 -23.64 1.45 -6.94
N ALA A 146 -24.57 0.77 -7.62
CA ALA A 146 -25.08 -0.53 -7.17
C ALA A 146 -23.99 -1.60 -7.26
N VAL A 147 -23.19 -1.57 -8.34
CA VAL A 147 -22.03 -2.46 -8.51
C VAL A 147 -20.97 -2.16 -7.45
N ALA A 148 -20.56 -0.90 -7.27
CA ALA A 148 -19.56 -0.52 -6.25
C ALA A 148 -19.99 -0.93 -4.82
N LYS A 149 -21.30 -0.88 -4.53
CA LYS A 149 -21.87 -1.33 -3.25
C LYS A 149 -21.90 -2.85 -3.09
N SER A 150 -22.11 -3.60 -4.17
CA SER A 150 -22.16 -5.07 -4.14
C SER A 150 -20.80 -5.76 -4.30
N LEU A 151 -19.75 -5.01 -4.65
CA LEU A 151 -18.41 -5.59 -4.78
C LEU A 151 -17.94 -6.20 -3.46
N ASN A 152 -17.54 -7.46 -3.56
CA ASN A 152 -16.75 -8.13 -2.55
C ASN A 152 -15.27 -7.94 -2.90
N TYR A 153 -14.56 -7.12 -2.12
CA TYR A 153 -13.12 -6.92 -2.29
C TYR A 153 -12.38 -7.25 -1.01
N SER A 154 -11.15 -7.71 -1.16
CA SER A 154 -10.19 -7.85 -0.09
C SER A 154 -9.44 -6.53 0.11
N ILE A 155 -9.12 -6.23 1.36
CA ILE A 155 -8.30 -5.08 1.76
C ILE A 155 -7.03 -5.66 2.38
N PHE A 156 -6.02 -5.85 1.53
CA PHE A 156 -4.67 -6.11 2.00
C PHE A 156 -4.03 -4.78 2.40
N ASN A 157 -3.43 -4.73 3.58
CA ASN A 157 -2.73 -3.54 4.04
C ASN A 157 -1.39 -3.91 4.67
N TRP A 158 -0.49 -2.95 4.65
CA TRP A 158 0.77 -3.01 5.37
C TRP A 158 1.14 -1.61 5.83
N CYS A 159 2.05 -1.50 6.79
CA CYS A 159 2.68 -0.24 7.12
C CYS A 159 4.16 -0.24 6.76
N ALA A 160 4.68 0.95 6.50
CA ALA A 160 6.10 1.22 6.30
C ALA A 160 6.52 2.33 7.26
N VAL A 161 7.69 2.15 7.88
CA VAL A 161 8.26 3.09 8.86
C VAL A 161 9.58 3.55 8.27
N HIS A 162 9.56 4.73 7.63
CA HIS A 162 10.72 5.23 6.90
C HIS A 162 11.60 6.11 7.77
N GLY A 163 12.89 5.79 7.82
CA GLY A 163 13.92 6.64 8.40
C GLY A 163 14.40 7.74 7.43
N PRO A 164 15.35 8.59 7.86
CA PRO A 164 16.00 9.58 7.00
C PRO A 164 16.73 8.93 5.82
N GLY A 165 16.60 9.51 4.62
CA GLY A 165 17.23 9.02 3.39
C GLY A 165 16.54 7.81 2.73
N GLU A 166 15.48 7.28 3.31
CA GLU A 166 14.73 6.16 2.74
C GLU A 166 13.68 6.63 1.72
N PHE A 167 13.39 5.78 0.73
CA PHE A 167 12.42 6.05 -0.33
C PHE A 167 11.79 4.74 -0.82
N HIS A 168 10.72 4.86 -1.59
CA HIS A 168 10.13 3.72 -2.31
C HIS A 168 10.16 4.05 -3.81
N GLY A 169 10.81 3.20 -4.60
CA GLY A 169 11.04 3.45 -6.03
C GLY A 169 9.76 3.53 -6.86
N PRO A 170 9.85 3.96 -8.13
CA PRO A 170 8.72 3.93 -9.06
C PRO A 170 8.19 2.50 -9.27
N HIS A 171 6.89 2.31 -9.04
CA HIS A 171 6.20 1.04 -9.24
C HIS A 171 4.69 1.26 -9.49
N THR A 172 3.98 0.16 -9.71
CA THR A 172 2.51 0.07 -9.85
C THR A 172 2.03 -1.15 -9.08
N HIS A 173 0.73 -1.21 -8.78
CA HIS A 173 0.06 -2.42 -8.30
C HIS A 173 -0.82 -2.99 -9.41
N VAL A 174 -0.95 -4.32 -9.47
CA VAL A 174 -1.71 -5.03 -10.50
C VAL A 174 -2.67 -6.03 -9.88
N GLY A 175 -3.90 -6.07 -10.40
CA GLY A 175 -4.98 -6.93 -9.91
C GLY A 175 -6.00 -6.21 -9.03
N GLU A 176 -5.62 -5.10 -8.40
CA GLU A 176 -6.51 -4.28 -7.58
C GLU A 176 -7.33 -3.29 -8.42
N TYR A 177 -8.47 -2.85 -7.87
CA TYR A 177 -9.24 -1.75 -8.45
C TYR A 177 -8.54 -0.40 -8.22
N HIS A 178 -8.06 -0.19 -7.00
CA HIS A 178 -7.37 1.03 -6.59
C HIS A 178 -6.51 0.77 -5.35
N VAL A 179 -5.66 1.74 -5.05
CA VAL A 179 -4.76 1.76 -3.91
C VAL A 179 -5.16 2.92 -3.01
N ALA A 180 -4.96 2.75 -1.72
CA ALA A 180 -5.06 3.84 -0.77
C ALA A 180 -3.79 3.95 0.10
N VAL A 181 -3.42 5.17 0.45
CA VAL A 181 -2.23 5.49 1.25
C VAL A 181 -2.63 6.46 2.35
N PHE A 182 -2.55 6.02 3.60
CA PHE A 182 -2.81 6.83 4.79
C PHE A 182 -1.50 7.19 5.49
N TYR A 183 -1.27 8.49 5.70
CA TYR A 183 -0.10 9.00 6.39
C TYR A 183 -0.40 9.16 7.89
N ALA A 184 -0.02 8.16 8.70
CA ALA A 184 -0.21 8.24 10.14
C ALA A 184 0.76 9.24 10.79
N GLN A 185 1.96 9.36 10.23
CA GLN A 185 2.97 10.34 10.63
C GLN A 185 3.74 10.84 9.41
N ALA A 186 3.62 12.12 9.10
CA ALA A 186 4.38 12.78 8.05
C ALA A 186 4.65 14.25 8.41
N GLY A 187 5.94 14.61 8.47
CA GLY A 187 6.40 15.99 8.60
C GLY A 187 6.88 16.58 7.27
N PRO A 188 7.36 17.85 7.26
CA PRO A 188 7.89 18.50 6.05
C PRO A 188 9.04 17.73 5.37
N SER A 189 9.78 16.93 6.14
CA SER A 189 10.89 16.08 5.70
C SER A 189 10.48 14.68 5.23
N ALA A 190 9.18 14.34 5.25
CA ALA A 190 8.72 12.97 4.96
C ALA A 190 8.90 12.55 3.48
N GLY A 191 9.40 13.42 2.60
CA GLY A 191 9.34 13.17 1.16
C GLY A 191 7.90 13.28 0.63
N LYS A 192 7.75 13.20 -0.69
CA LYS A 192 6.50 13.43 -1.41
C LYS A 192 5.98 12.14 -2.03
N LEU A 193 4.67 12.04 -2.22
CA LEU A 193 4.11 11.08 -3.15
C LEU A 193 4.18 11.68 -4.56
N ARG A 194 4.90 11.02 -5.46
CA ARG A 194 4.96 11.39 -6.88
C ARG A 194 4.13 10.41 -7.69
N LEU A 195 3.14 10.91 -8.41
CA LEU A 195 2.29 10.16 -9.34
C LEU A 195 2.66 10.56 -10.78
N GLY A 196 2.97 9.59 -11.63
CA GLY A 196 3.36 9.79 -13.02
C GLY A 196 2.15 9.88 -13.96
N ASP A 197 2.25 10.69 -15.01
CA ASP A 197 1.27 10.73 -16.10
C ASP A 197 1.20 9.36 -16.79
N PRO A 198 0.05 8.67 -16.76
CA PRO A 198 -0.07 7.32 -17.31
C PRO A 198 0.00 7.28 -18.84
N ARG A 199 -0.02 8.44 -19.51
CA ARG A 199 0.09 8.55 -20.98
C ARG A 199 1.53 8.41 -21.47
N GLY A 200 2.48 8.23 -20.55
CA GLY A 200 3.90 8.04 -20.84
C GLY A 200 4.74 9.31 -20.68
N HIS A 201 6.04 9.19 -20.92
CA HIS A 201 7.02 10.25 -20.67
C HIS A 201 7.17 11.27 -21.82
N SER A 202 6.64 10.97 -23.00
CA SER A 202 6.88 11.74 -24.23
C SER A 202 5.93 12.95 -24.31
N PRO A 203 6.40 14.12 -24.81
CA PRO A 203 5.54 15.28 -25.03
C PRO A 203 4.32 14.95 -25.92
N PRO A 204 3.11 15.48 -25.62
CA PRO A 204 2.79 16.48 -24.60
C PRO A 204 2.53 15.92 -23.19
N PHE A 205 2.81 14.63 -22.96
CA PHE A 205 2.63 13.93 -21.69
C PHE A 205 3.87 14.05 -20.78
N GLY A 206 4.04 13.13 -19.82
CA GLY A 206 5.18 13.09 -18.91
C GLY A 206 5.05 14.02 -17.71
N ARG A 207 3.85 14.54 -17.44
CA ARG A 207 3.60 15.35 -16.23
C ARG A 207 3.71 14.49 -14.97
N THR A 208 3.95 15.14 -13.85
CA THR A 208 4.00 14.48 -12.54
C THR A 208 3.17 15.27 -11.55
N PHE A 209 2.32 14.59 -10.80
CA PHE A 209 1.64 15.17 -9.66
C PHE A 209 2.43 14.88 -8.39
N PHE A 210 2.71 15.91 -7.59
CA PHE A 210 3.38 15.77 -6.31
C PHE A 210 2.42 16.15 -5.18
N HIS A 211 2.24 15.22 -4.24
CA HIS A 211 1.57 15.49 -2.97
C HIS A 211 2.61 15.57 -1.85
N THR A 212 2.58 16.66 -1.08
CA THR A 212 3.36 16.78 0.17
C THR A 212 2.48 16.24 1.30
N PRO A 213 2.77 15.06 1.85
CA PRO A 213 1.91 14.44 2.83
C PRO A 213 1.89 15.19 4.15
N ARG A 214 0.72 15.21 4.80
CA ARG A 214 0.54 15.59 6.20
C ARG A 214 0.03 14.40 6.99
N SER A 215 0.34 14.33 8.27
CA SER A 215 -0.31 13.37 9.17
C SER A 215 -1.83 13.50 9.06
N GLY A 216 -2.53 12.38 8.94
CA GLY A 216 -3.98 12.32 8.74
C GLY A 216 -4.44 12.34 7.28
N ASP A 217 -3.58 12.63 6.29
CA ASP A 217 -3.99 12.56 4.88
C ASP A 217 -4.22 11.09 4.46
N LEU A 218 -5.36 10.84 3.80
CA LEU A 218 -5.64 9.62 3.05
C LEU A 218 -5.69 9.94 1.56
N ILE A 219 -4.96 9.18 0.74
CA ILE A 219 -4.93 9.36 -0.71
C ILE A 219 -5.42 8.08 -1.38
N LEU A 220 -6.34 8.20 -2.34
CA LEU A 220 -6.81 7.09 -3.17
C LEU A 220 -6.49 7.36 -4.65
N PHE A 221 -6.01 6.35 -5.36
CA PHE A 221 -5.67 6.45 -6.79
C PHE A 221 -5.73 5.08 -7.48
N PRO A 222 -5.80 5.00 -8.82
CA PRO A 222 -5.89 3.73 -9.52
C PRO A 222 -4.63 2.88 -9.31
N SER A 223 -4.79 1.56 -9.14
CA SER A 223 -3.68 0.64 -8.85
C SER A 223 -2.57 0.65 -9.91
N TRP A 224 -2.98 0.78 -11.18
CA TRP A 224 -2.09 0.86 -12.33
C TRP A 224 -1.33 2.19 -12.47
N LEU A 225 -1.61 3.20 -11.63
CA LEU A 225 -0.96 4.49 -11.72
C LEU A 225 0.47 4.39 -11.19
N SER A 226 1.45 4.69 -12.05
CA SER A 226 2.86 4.70 -11.65
C SER A 226 3.10 5.73 -10.55
N HIS A 227 3.70 5.29 -9.45
CA HIS A 227 3.96 6.14 -8.30
C HIS A 227 5.24 5.78 -7.57
N MET A 228 5.73 6.73 -6.78
CA MET A 228 6.88 6.54 -5.89
C MET A 228 6.75 7.42 -4.65
N ALA A 229 7.36 7.00 -3.56
CA ALA A 229 7.59 7.86 -2.41
C ALA A 229 9.00 8.44 -2.54
N THR A 230 9.13 9.76 -2.70
CA THR A 230 10.45 10.39 -2.80
C THR A 230 11.20 10.25 -1.48
N VAL A 231 12.52 10.46 -1.56
CA VAL A 231 13.43 10.40 -0.43
C VAL A 231 12.95 11.29 0.70
N THR A 232 12.92 10.75 1.92
CA THR A 232 12.82 11.54 3.14
C THR A 232 14.07 12.42 3.27
N ALA A 233 13.99 13.57 3.95
CA ALA A 233 15.15 14.45 4.09
C ALA A 233 16.35 13.67 4.66
N PRO A 234 17.57 13.90 4.14
CA PRO A 234 18.74 13.21 4.63
C PRO A 234 18.96 13.56 6.11
N ALA A 235 19.58 12.63 6.86
CA ALA A 235 19.84 12.83 8.28
C ALA A 235 20.67 14.10 8.58
N SER A 236 21.45 14.59 7.62
CA SER A 236 22.21 15.85 7.72
C SER A 236 21.35 17.10 7.82
N ASP A 237 20.14 17.05 7.26
CA ASP A 237 19.28 18.23 7.10
C ASP A 237 18.21 18.30 8.19
N VAL A 238 18.05 17.22 8.96
CA VAL A 238 17.15 17.17 10.10
C VAL A 238 17.93 17.58 11.34
N GLN A 239 17.51 18.67 12.00
CA GLN A 239 18.00 18.97 13.35
C GLN A 239 17.71 17.77 14.23
N ARG A 240 18.76 17.14 14.79
CA ARG A 240 18.63 15.98 15.68
C ARG A 240 17.84 16.40 16.92
N THR A 241 16.55 16.14 16.90
CA THR A 241 15.72 16.03 18.10
C THR A 241 15.88 14.62 18.66
N ASP A 242 15.54 14.41 19.93
CA ASP A 242 15.60 13.08 20.56
C ASP A 242 14.64 12.06 19.90
N GLU A 243 13.71 12.53 19.07
CA GLU A 243 12.84 11.70 18.24
C GLU A 243 13.31 11.71 16.78
N ASP A 244 13.64 10.53 16.24
CA ASP A 244 13.90 10.35 14.82
C ASP A 244 12.64 10.75 14.01
N PRO A 245 12.78 11.55 12.93
CA PRO A 245 11.64 12.00 12.12
C PRO A 245 11.13 10.86 11.23
N LEU A 246 10.54 9.83 11.83
CA LEU A 246 10.01 8.69 11.10
C LEU A 246 8.80 9.14 10.27
N ARG A 247 8.72 8.66 9.03
CA ARG A 247 7.48 8.69 8.24
C ARG A 247 6.77 7.36 8.39
N VAL A 248 5.56 7.38 8.94
CA VAL A 248 4.71 6.19 9.07
C VAL A 248 3.57 6.25 8.06
N VAL A 249 3.52 5.25 7.20
CA VAL A 249 2.52 5.14 6.12
C VAL A 249 1.82 3.80 6.22
N PHE A 250 0.50 3.79 6.08
CA PHE A 250 -0.30 2.59 5.85
C PHE A 250 -0.74 2.57 4.40
N SER A 251 -0.39 1.51 3.68
CA SER A 251 -0.79 1.32 2.29
C SER A 251 -1.81 0.20 2.20
N PHE A 252 -2.74 0.32 1.26
CA PHE A 252 -3.87 -0.57 1.09
C PHE A 252 -4.03 -0.93 -0.38
N ASN A 253 -4.07 -2.22 -0.67
CA ASN A 253 -4.46 -2.79 -1.94
C ASN A 253 -5.92 -3.23 -1.86
N ILE A 254 -6.78 -2.63 -2.68
CA ILE A 254 -8.22 -2.88 -2.68
C ILE A 254 -8.62 -3.54 -3.99
N GLY A 255 -8.82 -4.85 -3.95
CA GLY A 255 -9.02 -5.68 -5.14
C GLY A 255 -9.98 -6.84 -4.90
N PRO A 256 -10.32 -7.62 -5.93
CA PRO A 256 -11.21 -8.76 -5.76
C PRO A 256 -10.62 -9.79 -4.79
N VAL A 257 -11.48 -10.51 -4.06
CA VAL A 257 -11.07 -11.59 -3.14
C VAL A 257 -10.49 -12.78 -3.91
N GLU A 258 -11.07 -13.06 -5.07
CA GLU A 258 -10.73 -14.16 -5.98
C GLU A 258 -10.33 -13.61 -7.36
N GLY A 259 -9.55 -14.37 -8.11
CA GLY A 259 -9.13 -14.01 -9.46
C GLY A 259 -7.67 -14.35 -9.71
N PRO A 260 -7.18 -14.11 -10.94
CA PRO A 260 -5.80 -14.43 -11.31
C PRO A 260 -4.76 -13.59 -10.55
N LEU A 261 -5.18 -12.45 -9.99
CA LEU A 261 -4.32 -11.50 -9.27
C LEU A 261 -5.04 -10.98 -8.02
N PRO A 262 -5.10 -11.78 -6.94
CA PRO A 262 -5.60 -11.30 -5.66
C PRO A 262 -4.70 -10.19 -5.12
N CYS A 263 -5.25 -9.28 -4.32
CA CYS A 263 -4.63 -8.01 -3.91
C CYS A 263 -3.30 -8.11 -3.14
N HIS A 264 -2.91 -9.31 -2.71
CA HIS A 264 -1.65 -9.57 -2.03
C HIS A 264 -0.57 -10.11 -2.98
N LEU A 265 -0.90 -10.46 -4.22
CA LEU A 265 0.03 -10.98 -5.24
C LEU A 265 0.50 -9.92 -6.25
N TRP A 266 0.56 -8.65 -5.83
CA TRP A 266 0.85 -7.48 -6.69
C TRP A 266 2.21 -7.49 -7.41
N TRP A 267 3.17 -8.32 -6.98
CA TRP A 267 4.44 -8.51 -7.69
C TRP A 267 4.34 -9.48 -8.87
N SER A 268 3.21 -10.18 -9.00
CA SER A 268 2.99 -11.07 -10.12
C SER A 268 2.80 -10.17 -11.32
N ASP A 269 3.84 -9.98 -12.12
CA ASP A 269 3.68 -9.51 -13.48
C ASP A 269 3.04 -10.67 -14.25
N PRO A 270 1.70 -10.69 -14.44
CA PRO A 270 1.04 -11.79 -15.15
C PRO A 270 1.51 -11.87 -16.61
N THR A 271 2.22 -10.84 -17.09
CA THR A 271 2.75 -10.74 -18.44
C THR A 271 4.24 -11.08 -18.54
N GLY A 272 4.96 -11.14 -17.41
CA GLY A 272 6.42 -11.28 -17.36
C GLY A 272 6.94 -12.57 -17.98
N ASP A 273 6.11 -13.63 -18.03
CA ASP A 273 6.38 -14.88 -18.75
C ASP A 273 5.18 -15.34 -19.59
N MET A 274 4.36 -14.40 -20.09
CA MET A 274 3.24 -14.76 -20.97
C MET A 274 3.76 -15.24 -22.33
N ARG A 275 3.74 -16.55 -22.55
CA ARG A 275 4.10 -17.18 -23.83
C ARG A 275 2.83 -17.63 -24.54
N PHE A 276 2.66 -17.22 -25.79
CA PHE A 276 1.63 -17.78 -26.68
C PHE A 276 2.28 -18.44 -27.88
N SER A 277 1.70 -19.55 -28.33
CA SER A 277 2.05 -20.20 -29.59
C SER A 277 0.81 -20.20 -30.47
N ARG A 278 0.97 -19.82 -31.74
CA ARG A 278 -0.11 -19.77 -32.72
C ARG A 278 0.19 -20.80 -33.80
N LYS A 279 -0.63 -21.83 -33.93
CA LYS A 279 -0.60 -22.68 -35.12
C LYS A 279 -1.23 -21.89 -36.26
N VAL A 280 -0.41 -21.53 -37.24
CA VAL A 280 -0.91 -21.02 -38.52
C VAL A 280 -1.60 -22.20 -39.22
N PRO A 281 -2.86 -22.06 -39.68
CA PRO A 281 -3.45 -23.08 -40.54
C PRO A 281 -2.61 -23.15 -41.82
N VAL A 282 -2.06 -24.32 -42.11
CA VAL A 282 -1.49 -24.65 -43.42
C VAL A 282 -2.64 -25.01 -44.36
#